data_AF-A0A9R1X9L1-F1
#
_entry.id   AF-A0A9R1X9L1-F1
#
_cell.length_a   1.000
_cell.length_b   1.000
_cell.length_c   1.000
_cell.angle_alpha   90.00
_cell.angle_beta   90.00
_cell.angle_gamma   90.00
#
_symmetry.space_group_name_H-M   'P 1'
#
loop_
_entity.id
_entity.type
_entity.pdbx_description
1 polymer ?
#
loop_
_entity_poly.entity_id
_entity_poly.type
_entity_poly.pdbx_seq_one_letter_code
_entity_poly.pdbx_strand_id
1 'polypeptide(L)'
;MIGIRTSLPLPSLMEIISQLFVYFLVEDFTNYWIHRFLHCKWGYEKIHKVHHEYTSPIGYAAPYAHWAEVLILGIPSFLGPAMVPGHMITFWLWIALRQIEAIETHSG
;
A
#
# COMPACT_ATOMS: atom_id res chain seq x y z
N MET A 1 4.88 11.97 16.30
CA MET A 1 3.75 11.38 15.55
C MET A 1 3.67 12.11 14.21
N ILE A 2 3.48 11.41 13.09
CA ILE A 2 3.57 11.91 11.70
C ILE A 2 2.37 12.84 11.36
N GLY A 3 2.04 13.80 12.22
CA GLY A 3 0.92 14.73 12.02
C GLY A 3 -0.49 14.12 12.11
N ILE A 4 -0.64 12.80 12.19
CA ILE A 4 -1.95 12.14 12.31
C ILE A 4 -2.63 12.56 13.62
N ARG A 5 -3.84 13.10 13.50
CA ARG A 5 -4.66 13.54 14.63
C ARG A 5 -5.73 12.52 15.02
N THR A 6 -6.01 12.41 16.31
CA THR A 6 -7.03 11.52 16.90
C THR A 6 -8.16 12.27 17.62
N SER A 7 -8.04 13.59 17.73
CA SER A 7 -9.02 14.45 18.40
C SER A 7 -10.18 14.82 17.49
N LEU A 8 -11.32 15.12 18.10
CA LEU A 8 -12.43 15.81 17.45
C LEU A 8 -12.03 17.20 16.93
N PRO A 9 -12.75 17.73 15.91
CA PRO A 9 -13.88 17.11 15.19
C PRO A 9 -13.43 16.00 14.23
N LEU A 10 -14.35 15.11 13.87
CA LEU A 10 -14.10 14.10 12.83
C LEU A 10 -13.80 14.77 11.47
N PRO A 11 -13.06 14.10 10.57
CA PRO A 11 -12.77 14.67 9.26
C PRO A 11 -14.06 14.82 8.46
N SER A 12 -14.16 15.91 7.71
CA SER A 12 -15.27 16.07 6.77
C SER A 12 -15.18 15.04 5.64
N LEU A 13 -16.30 14.74 4.97
CA LEU A 13 -16.28 13.83 3.82
C LEU A 13 -15.32 14.31 2.72
N MET A 14 -15.24 15.63 2.48
CA MET A 14 -14.31 16.20 1.50
C MET A 14 -12.84 16.03 1.93
N GLU A 15 -12.54 16.20 3.22
CA GLU A 15 -11.19 15.92 3.74
C GLU A 15 -10.78 14.46 3.49
N ILE A 16 -11.69 13.51 3.77
CA ILE A 16 -11.46 12.08 3.51
C ILE A 16 -11.22 11.84 2.02
N ILE A 17 -12.10 12.32 1.14
CA ILE A 17 -12.00 12.08 -0.31
C ILE A 17 -10.71 12.69 -0.88
N SER A 18 -10.38 13.93 -0.53
CA SER A 18 -9.16 14.58 -1.02
C SER A 18 -7.89 13.89 -0.54
N GLN A 19 -7.85 13.43 0.72
CA GLN A 19 -6.72 12.67 1.25
C GLN A 19 -6.58 11.32 0.56
N LEU A 20 -7.67 10.55 0.44
CA LEU A 20 -7.65 9.25 -0.25
C LEU A 20 -7.21 9.39 -1.70
N PHE A 21 -7.67 10.41 -2.42
CA PHE A 21 -7.24 10.67 -3.79
C PHE A 21 -5.71 10.85 -3.89
N VAL A 22 -5.12 11.66 -3.01
CA VAL A 22 -3.66 11.83 -2.95
C VAL A 22 -2.97 10.52 -2.58
N TYR A 23 -3.51 9.77 -1.61
CA TYR A 23 -2.90 8.54 -1.16
C TYR A 23 -2.87 7.49 -2.26
N PHE A 24 -3.98 7.29 -3.00
CA PHE A 24 -4.02 6.40 -4.15
C PHE A 24 -3.02 6.80 -5.23
N LEU A 25 -2.95 8.09 -5.60
CA LEU A 25 -2.00 8.54 -6.63
C LEU A 25 -0.53 8.30 -6.24
N VAL A 26 -0.18 8.64 -5.00
CA VAL A 26 1.19 8.48 -4.49
C VAL A 26 1.55 6.99 -4.35
N GLU A 27 0.61 6.19 -3.84
CA GLU A 27 0.82 4.77 -3.64
C GLU A 27 0.94 4.05 -4.97
N ASP A 28 -0.01 4.20 -5.90
CA ASP A 28 0.00 3.53 -7.20
C ASP A 28 1.29 3.83 -7.97
N PHE A 29 1.62 5.13 -8.09
CA PHE A 29 2.83 5.55 -8.80
C PHE A 29 4.10 4.96 -8.15
N THR A 30 4.25 5.06 -6.84
CA THR A 30 5.47 4.62 -6.16
C THR A 30 5.57 3.10 -6.11
N ASN A 31 4.45 2.42 -5.83
CA ASN A 31 4.34 0.97 -5.80
C ASN A 31 4.74 0.40 -7.15
N TYR A 32 4.17 0.92 -8.24
CA TYR A 32 4.50 0.48 -9.60
C TYR A 32 6.01 0.49 -9.87
N TRP A 33 6.68 1.61 -9.59
CA TRP A 33 8.11 1.73 -9.89
C TRP A 33 8.99 0.85 -9.00
N ILE A 34 8.66 0.74 -7.71
CA ILE A 34 9.41 -0.13 -6.79
C ILE A 34 9.17 -1.60 -7.14
N HIS A 35 7.93 -1.99 -7.40
CA HIS A 35 7.56 -3.34 -7.82
C HIS A 35 8.25 -3.72 -9.13
N ARG A 36 8.27 -2.81 -10.11
CA ARG A 36 9.01 -2.99 -11.37
C ARG A 36 10.52 -3.15 -11.14
N PHE A 37 11.09 -2.41 -10.20
CA PHE A 37 12.50 -2.58 -9.81
C PHE A 37 12.75 -3.96 -9.16
N LEU A 38 11.84 -4.44 -8.32
CA LEU A 38 11.91 -5.79 -7.74
C LEU A 38 11.82 -6.90 -8.79
N HIS A 39 11.26 -6.61 -9.97
CA HIS A 39 11.28 -7.53 -11.11
C HIS A 39 12.60 -7.53 -11.91
N CYS A 40 13.56 -6.64 -11.63
CA CYS A 40 14.91 -6.76 -12.20
C CYS A 40 15.61 -8.03 -11.71
N LYS A 41 16.56 -8.57 -12.48
CA LYS A 41 17.22 -9.87 -12.22
C LYS A 41 17.60 -10.11 -10.76
N TRP A 42 18.33 -9.19 -10.15
CA TRP A 42 18.76 -9.31 -8.75
C TRP A 42 17.58 -9.24 -7.76
N GLY A 43 16.69 -8.26 -7.93
CA GLY A 43 15.52 -8.09 -7.05
C GLY A 43 14.60 -9.30 -7.10
N TYR A 44 14.42 -9.86 -8.30
CA TYR A 44 13.57 -11.01 -8.50
C TYR A 44 14.18 -12.24 -7.84
N GLU A 45 15.42 -12.58 -8.19
CA GLU A 45 16.09 -13.79 -7.67
C GLU A 45 16.27 -13.78 -6.15
N LYS A 46 16.43 -12.60 -5.52
CA LYS A 46 16.75 -12.48 -4.09
C LYS A 46 15.56 -12.12 -3.20
N ILE A 47 14.54 -11.48 -3.73
CA ILE A 47 13.44 -10.92 -2.94
C ILE A 47 12.10 -11.39 -3.54
N HIS A 48 11.83 -11.01 -4.79
CA HIS A 48 10.48 -11.10 -5.36
C HIS A 48 10.04 -12.50 -5.80
N LYS A 49 10.98 -13.43 -5.95
CA LYS A 49 10.68 -14.80 -6.39
C LYS A 49 9.73 -15.54 -5.46
N VAL A 50 9.79 -15.28 -4.14
CA VAL A 50 8.89 -15.91 -3.16
C VAL A 50 7.45 -15.49 -3.41
N HIS A 51 7.22 -14.22 -3.73
CA HIS A 51 5.89 -13.70 -4.03
C HIS A 51 5.28 -14.32 -5.29
N HIS A 52 6.11 -14.63 -6.30
CA HIS A 52 5.69 -15.32 -7.53
C HIS A 52 5.73 -16.85 -7.45
N GLU A 53 5.83 -17.44 -6.26
CA GLU A 53 5.82 -18.91 -6.10
C GLU A 53 4.46 -19.51 -6.49
N TYR A 54 3.37 -18.80 -6.20
CA TYR A 54 2.01 -19.19 -6.58
C TYR A 54 1.60 -18.50 -7.87
N THR A 55 1.50 -19.27 -8.96
CA THR A 55 1.12 -18.74 -10.27
C THR A 55 -0.39 -18.69 -10.51
N SER A 56 -1.17 -19.35 -9.65
CA SER A 56 -2.64 -19.30 -9.69
C SER A 56 -3.13 -18.07 -8.93
N PRO A 57 -4.21 -17.40 -9.38
CA PRO A 57 -4.77 -16.26 -8.67
C PRO A 57 -5.37 -16.72 -7.35
N ILE A 58 -4.66 -16.46 -6.26
CA ILE A 58 -5.07 -16.78 -4.89
C ILE A 58 -4.96 -15.48 -4.10
N GLY A 59 -6.09 -14.80 -3.87
CA GLY A 59 -6.11 -13.54 -3.11
C GLY A 59 -5.46 -13.64 -1.72
N TYR A 60 -5.59 -14.79 -1.05
CA TYR A 60 -4.93 -15.05 0.23
C TYR A 60 -3.39 -15.15 0.15
N ALA A 61 -2.83 -15.34 -1.05
CA ALA A 61 -1.39 -15.31 -1.27
C ALA A 61 -0.85 -13.90 -1.49
N ALA A 62 -1.71 -12.86 -1.56
CA ALA A 62 -1.26 -11.46 -1.70
C ALA A 62 -0.20 -11.03 -0.66
N PRO A 63 -0.32 -11.35 0.65
CA PRO A 63 0.72 -11.03 1.62
C PRO A 63 1.87 -12.08 1.70
N TYR A 64 1.80 -13.16 0.93
CA TYR A 64 2.86 -14.17 0.90
C TYR A 64 4.04 -13.62 0.09
N ALA A 65 5.06 -13.15 0.80
CA ALA A 65 6.23 -12.54 0.20
C ALA A 65 7.46 -12.68 1.11
N HIS A 66 8.63 -12.41 0.55
CA HIS A 66 9.86 -12.31 1.33
C HIS A 66 9.75 -11.13 2.32
N TRP A 67 10.26 -11.26 3.55
CA TRP A 67 10.16 -10.21 4.58
C TRP A 67 10.67 -8.84 4.11
N ALA A 68 11.72 -8.81 3.30
CA ALA A 68 12.27 -7.57 2.74
C ALA A 68 11.30 -6.91 1.76
N GLU A 69 10.55 -7.71 0.99
CA GLU A 69 9.52 -7.21 0.08
C GLU A 69 8.38 -6.55 0.85
N VAL A 70 7.93 -7.18 1.93
CA VAL A 70 6.89 -6.63 2.81
C VAL A 70 7.28 -5.23 3.33
N LEU A 71 8.55 -5.04 3.70
CA LEU A 71 9.06 -3.74 4.12
C LEU A 71 9.18 -2.76 2.96
N ILE A 72 9.74 -3.18 1.82
CA ILE A 72 9.99 -2.34 0.64
C ILE A 72 8.68 -1.86 0.01
N LEU A 73 7.75 -2.77 -0.27
CA LEU A 73 6.42 -2.47 -0.82
C LEU A 73 5.45 -1.92 0.23
N GLY A 74 5.79 -2.00 1.51
CA GLY A 74 5.10 -1.28 2.57
C GLY A 74 5.31 0.24 2.51
N ILE A 75 6.49 0.72 2.07
CA ILE A 75 6.84 2.15 2.04
C ILE A 75 5.82 3.00 1.24
N PRO A 76 5.44 2.66 0.01
CA PRO A 76 4.42 3.39 -0.76
C PRO A 76 3.15 3.71 0.03
N SER A 77 2.64 2.74 0.81
CA SER A 77 1.41 2.88 1.59
C SER A 77 1.47 3.97 2.66
N PHE A 78 2.68 4.37 3.09
CA PHE A 78 2.88 5.40 4.11
C PHE A 78 3.28 6.76 3.54
N LEU A 79 3.69 6.86 2.28
CA LEU A 79 4.15 8.13 1.70
C LEU A 79 3.03 9.16 1.58
N GLY A 80 1.86 8.77 1.08
CA GLY A 80 0.68 9.65 1.01
C GLY A 80 0.32 10.26 2.37
N PRO A 81 0.06 9.43 3.41
CA PRO A 81 -0.19 9.91 4.76
C PRO A 81 0.94 10.74 5.38
N ALA A 82 2.20 10.50 5.00
CA ALA A 82 3.32 11.31 5.46
C ALA A 82 3.38 12.69 4.78
N MET A 83 2.99 12.78 3.51
CA MET A 83 2.92 14.03 2.74
C MET A 83 1.71 14.89 3.13
N VAL A 84 0.55 14.26 3.32
CA VAL A 84 -0.71 14.93 3.66
C VAL A 84 -1.31 14.25 4.88
N PRO A 85 -0.79 14.49 6.10
CA PRO A 85 -1.30 13.85 7.29
C PRO A 85 -2.74 14.27 7.60
N GLY A 86 -3.54 13.32 8.08
CA GLY A 86 -4.98 13.50 8.29
C GLY A 86 -5.47 12.96 9.64
N HIS A 87 -6.78 12.73 9.72
CA HIS A 87 -7.36 12.09 10.88
C HIS A 87 -7.12 10.58 10.88
N MET A 88 -7.01 9.98 12.07
CA MET A 88 -6.80 8.55 12.27
C MET A 88 -7.87 7.68 11.56
N ILE A 89 -9.12 8.15 11.48
CA ILE A 89 -10.18 7.44 10.74
C ILE A 89 -9.88 7.37 9.23
N THR A 90 -9.44 8.47 8.62
CA THR A 90 -9.04 8.44 7.20
C THR A 90 -7.85 7.49 6.99
N PHE A 91 -6.90 7.49 7.93
CA PHE A 91 -5.76 6.59 7.88
C PHE A 91 -6.17 5.11 7.97
N TRP A 92 -7.06 4.73 8.90
CA TRP A 92 -7.55 3.35 8.98
C TRP A 92 -8.37 2.94 7.75
N LEU A 93 -9.21 3.84 7.24
CA LEU A 93 -9.95 3.62 6.01
C LEU A 93 -8.99 3.39 4.83
N TRP A 94 -7.94 4.19 4.74
CA TRP A 94 -6.88 4.03 3.74
C TRP A 94 -6.21 2.65 3.82
N ILE A 95 -5.78 2.23 5.02
CA ILE A 95 -5.16 0.92 5.21
C ILE A 95 -6.12 -0.21 4.80
N ALA A 96 -7.41 -0.13 5.16
CA ALA A 96 -8.40 -1.14 4.76
C ALA A 96 -8.58 -1.21 3.24
N LEU A 97 -8.73 -0.07 2.56
CA LEU A 97 -8.86 -0.01 1.11
C LEU A 97 -7.64 -0.60 0.41
N ARG A 98 -6.43 -0.29 0.89
CA ARG A 98 -5.19 -0.86 0.34
C ARG A 98 -5.10 -2.36 0.47
N GLN A 99 -5.50 -2.94 1.60
CA GLN A 99 -5.52 -4.40 1.74
C GLN A 99 -6.56 -5.05 0.81
N ILE A 100 -7.73 -4.42 0.64
CA ILE A 100 -8.76 -4.92 -0.28
C ILE A 100 -8.25 -4.91 -1.72
N GLU A 101 -7.66 -3.81 -2.17
CA GLU A 101 -7.08 -3.68 -3.51
C GLU A 101 -5.96 -4.70 -3.74
N ALA A 102 -5.07 -4.90 -2.77
CA ALA A 102 -4.00 -5.89 -2.87
C ALA A 102 -4.56 -7.31 -3.06
N ILE A 103 -5.62 -7.68 -2.33
CA ILE A 103 -6.29 -8.98 -2.48
C ILE A 103 -6.97 -9.10 -3.85
N GLU A 104 -7.64 -8.04 -4.29
CA GLU A 104 -8.37 -7.99 -5.56
C GLU A 104 -7.42 -8.22 -6.75
N THR A 105 -6.25 -7.56 -6.75
CA THR A 105 -5.23 -7.73 -7.79
C THR A 105 -4.73 -9.19 -7.92
N HIS A 106 -4.83 -9.98 -6.85
CA HIS A 106 -4.41 -11.39 -6.82
C HIS A 106 -5.56 -12.38 -7.03
N SER A 107 -6.77 -11.90 -7.30
CA SER A 107 -7.98 -12.74 -7.36
C SER A 107 -8.41 -13.17 -8.77
N GLY A 108 -7.70 -12.73 -9.82
CA GLY A 108 -7.88 -13.17 -11.21
C GLY A 108 -8.83 -12.30 -12.03
#